data_AF-A0A084Y2B2-F1
#
_entry.id   AF-A0A084Y2B2-F1
#
_cell.length_a   1.000
_cell.length_b   1.000
_cell.length_c   1.000
_cell.angle_alpha   90.00
_cell.angle_beta   90.00
_cell.angle_gamma   90.00
#
_symmetry.space_group_name_H-M   'P 1'
#
loop_
_entity.id
_entity.type
_entity.pdbx_description
1 polymer ?
#
loop_
_entity_poly.entity_id
_entity_poly.type
_entity_poly.pdbx_seq_one_letter_code
_entity_poly.pdbx_strand_id
1 'polypeptide(L)'
;MLSDSQIATLRAAVLAEPTLDTARANGDDYAIAAWCNSAASPAYKVWNTSTPTSIIYDAITWGNLTPLDAADGTALFTNRALAAQAKQLNLQILLQGRETLATGKPSIRTGLQDALTNLPTGSGGALISAGWTAVKTAIQRDATNAEKILTSGAGTSASPSTLVFEGKVTSDEASLLR
;
A
#
# COMPACT_ATOMS: atom_id res chain seq x y z
N MET A 1 -20.01 -1.87 -6.60
CA MET A 1 -20.62 -1.59 -7.90
C MET A 1 -19.79 -0.52 -8.59
N LEU A 2 -19.43 -0.73 -9.85
CA LEU A 2 -18.70 0.25 -10.65
C LEU A 2 -19.56 1.52 -10.88
N SER A 3 -18.93 2.69 -10.88
CA SER A 3 -19.56 3.93 -11.35
C SER A 3 -19.60 3.99 -12.87
N ASP A 4 -20.47 4.83 -13.44
CA ASP A 4 -20.56 5.03 -14.89
C ASP A 4 -19.22 5.42 -15.53
N SER A 5 -18.44 6.26 -14.83
CA SER A 5 -17.09 6.64 -15.26
C SER A 5 -16.13 5.45 -15.27
N GLN A 6 -16.19 4.59 -14.25
CA GLN A 6 -15.36 3.38 -14.18
C GLN A 6 -15.75 2.38 -15.27
N ILE A 7 -17.06 2.22 -15.53
CA ILE A 7 -17.58 1.39 -16.62
C ILE A 7 -17.04 1.89 -17.95
N ALA A 8 -17.10 3.20 -18.23
CA ALA A 8 -16.59 3.76 -19.48
C ALA A 8 -15.09 3.50 -19.68
N THR A 9 -14.26 3.73 -18.64
CA THR A 9 -12.82 3.46 -18.69
C THR A 9 -12.51 1.98 -18.88
N LEU A 10 -13.18 1.11 -18.11
CA LEU A 10 -12.94 -0.33 -18.17
C LEU A 10 -13.45 -0.93 -19.48
N ARG A 11 -14.59 -0.46 -20.02
CA ARG A 11 -15.11 -0.84 -21.34
C ARG A 11 -14.10 -0.54 -22.44
N ALA A 12 -13.52 0.66 -22.44
CA ALA A 12 -12.51 1.01 -23.44
C ALA A 12 -11.30 0.06 -23.42
N ALA A 13 -10.85 -0.32 -22.22
CA ALA A 13 -9.77 -1.30 -22.06
C ALA A 13 -10.19 -2.72 -22.48
N VAL A 14 -11.38 -3.17 -22.07
CA VAL A 14 -11.94 -4.47 -22.44
C VAL A 14 -12.08 -4.59 -23.95
N LEU A 15 -12.53 -3.55 -24.65
CA LEU A 15 -12.64 -3.53 -26.12
C LEU A 15 -11.28 -3.58 -26.84
N ALA A 16 -10.26 -2.99 -26.24
CA ALA A 16 -8.90 -2.96 -26.78
C ALA A 16 -8.10 -4.24 -26.50
N GLU A 17 -8.55 -5.09 -25.56
CA GLU A 17 -7.88 -6.33 -25.18
C GLU A 17 -8.19 -7.46 -26.19
N PRO A 18 -7.20 -7.94 -26.98
CA PRO A 18 -7.46 -8.95 -28.01
C PRO A 18 -7.83 -10.32 -27.46
N THR A 19 -7.35 -10.67 -26.26
CA THR A 19 -7.68 -11.97 -25.65
C THR A 19 -9.15 -12.13 -25.30
N LEU A 20 -9.90 -11.02 -25.28
CA LEU A 20 -11.34 -11.00 -25.00
C LEU A 20 -12.21 -10.99 -26.26
N ASP A 21 -11.67 -10.95 -27.48
CA ASP A 21 -12.46 -10.83 -28.71
C ASP A 21 -13.53 -11.93 -28.85
N THR A 22 -13.15 -13.18 -28.56
CA THR A 22 -14.09 -14.32 -28.61
C THR A 22 -15.15 -14.23 -27.51
N ALA A 23 -14.75 -13.82 -26.30
CA ALA A 23 -15.68 -13.65 -25.19
C ALA A 23 -16.72 -12.55 -25.50
N ARG A 24 -16.27 -11.41 -26.05
CA ARG A 24 -17.17 -10.32 -26.46
C ARG A 24 -18.11 -10.74 -27.58
N ALA A 25 -17.61 -11.43 -28.61
CA ALA A 25 -18.42 -11.91 -29.73
C ALA A 25 -19.51 -12.89 -29.31
N ASN A 26 -19.22 -13.76 -28.33
CA ASN A 26 -20.15 -14.76 -27.83
C ASN A 26 -21.04 -14.26 -26.67
N GLY A 27 -20.81 -13.05 -26.15
CA GLY A 27 -21.48 -12.55 -24.95
C GLY A 27 -21.12 -13.33 -23.68
N ASP A 28 -19.89 -13.84 -23.60
CA ASP A 28 -19.36 -14.55 -22.43
C ASP A 28 -18.88 -13.54 -21.37
N ASP A 29 -19.84 -12.99 -20.64
CA ASP A 29 -19.59 -11.99 -19.59
C ASP A 29 -18.81 -12.58 -18.40
N TYR A 30 -18.85 -13.91 -18.21
CA TYR A 30 -18.06 -14.59 -17.18
C TYR A 30 -16.56 -14.56 -17.51
N ALA A 31 -16.19 -14.78 -18.77
CA ALA A 31 -14.81 -14.69 -19.22
C ALA A 31 -14.26 -13.26 -19.09
N ILE A 32 -15.06 -12.25 -19.41
CA ILE A 32 -14.69 -10.84 -19.26
C ILE A 32 -14.49 -10.50 -17.77
N ALA A 33 -15.44 -10.88 -16.91
CA ALA A 33 -15.32 -10.69 -15.46
C ALA A 33 -14.08 -11.41 -14.89
N ALA A 34 -13.81 -12.63 -15.34
CA ALA A 34 -12.64 -13.39 -14.92
C ALA A 34 -11.32 -12.68 -15.29
N TRP A 35 -11.23 -12.15 -16.50
CA TRP A 35 -10.08 -11.36 -16.93
C TRP A 35 -9.91 -10.10 -16.09
N CYS A 36 -10.98 -9.34 -15.85
CA CYS A 36 -10.93 -8.13 -15.02
C CYS A 36 -10.41 -8.41 -13.61
N ASN A 37 -10.80 -9.56 -13.03
CA ASN A 37 -10.44 -9.96 -11.66
C ASN A 37 -9.10 -10.72 -11.56
N SER A 38 -8.49 -11.08 -12.69
CA SER A 38 -7.18 -11.73 -12.69
C SER A 38 -6.05 -10.75 -12.34
N ALA A 39 -4.95 -11.28 -11.82
CA ALA A 39 -3.79 -10.47 -11.46
C ALA A 39 -3.22 -9.75 -12.69
N ALA A 40 -2.92 -8.46 -12.55
CA ALA A 40 -2.38 -7.68 -13.64
C ALA A 40 -1.00 -8.17 -14.08
N SER A 41 -0.79 -8.25 -15.39
CA SER A 41 0.51 -8.55 -15.99
C SER A 41 0.96 -7.40 -16.90
N PRO A 42 2.18 -6.85 -16.75
CA PRO A 42 3.11 -7.09 -15.65
C PRO A 42 2.52 -6.69 -14.29
N ALA A 43 3.09 -7.24 -13.21
CA ALA A 43 2.65 -7.02 -11.85
C ALA A 43 2.57 -5.52 -11.52
N TYR A 44 1.45 -5.11 -10.92
CA TYR A 44 1.14 -3.72 -10.63
C TYR A 44 0.79 -3.58 -9.15
N LYS A 45 1.55 -2.80 -8.40
CA LYS A 45 1.42 -2.64 -6.96
C LYS A 45 0.47 -1.51 -6.59
N VAL A 46 -0.41 -1.78 -5.65
CA VAL A 46 -1.35 -0.83 -5.07
C VAL A 46 -1.26 -0.86 -3.55
N TRP A 47 -1.58 0.28 -2.91
CA TRP A 47 -1.72 0.32 -1.47
C TRP A 47 -2.94 -0.47 -1.01
N ASN A 48 -2.79 -1.23 0.06
CA ASN A 48 -3.95 -1.84 0.74
C ASN A 48 -4.84 -0.72 1.30
N THR A 49 -6.16 -0.81 1.10
CA THR A 49 -7.11 0.13 1.70
C THR A 49 -7.00 0.17 3.22
N SER A 50 -6.88 -1.01 3.83
CA SER A 50 -6.59 -1.20 5.25
C SER A 50 -5.63 -2.38 5.45
N THR A 51 -4.75 -2.29 6.44
CA THR A 51 -3.82 -3.38 6.82
C THR A 51 -3.97 -3.68 8.33
N PRO A 52 -4.02 -4.95 8.74
CA PRO A 52 -3.98 -5.31 10.16
C PRO A 52 -2.74 -4.75 10.85
N THR A 53 -2.90 -4.22 12.07
CA THR A 53 -1.77 -3.65 12.81
C THR A 53 -0.74 -4.70 13.21
N SER A 54 -1.14 -5.97 13.41
CA SER A 54 -0.22 -7.09 13.64
C SER A 54 0.82 -7.23 12.53
N ILE A 55 0.39 -7.18 11.27
CA ILE A 55 1.28 -7.27 10.10
C ILE A 55 2.25 -6.07 10.04
N ILE A 56 1.79 -4.89 10.46
CA ILE A 56 2.65 -3.71 10.55
C ILE A 56 3.67 -3.88 11.70
N TYR A 57 3.24 -4.37 12.86
CA TYR A 57 4.10 -4.61 14.01
C TYR A 57 5.20 -5.64 13.71
N ASP A 58 4.87 -6.71 13.01
CA ASP A 58 5.83 -7.77 12.63
C ASP A 58 6.90 -7.26 11.65
N ALA A 59 6.58 -6.25 10.85
CA ALA A 59 7.49 -5.65 9.87
C ALA A 59 8.39 -4.55 10.46
N ILE A 60 8.12 -4.07 11.68
CA ILE A 60 8.92 -3.02 12.34
C ILE A 60 10.18 -3.62 12.95
N THR A 61 11.33 -2.98 12.73
CA THR A 61 12.58 -3.31 13.42
C THR A 61 12.65 -2.59 14.76
N TRP A 62 11.98 -3.14 15.77
CA TRP A 62 11.81 -2.51 17.09
C TRP A 62 13.11 -2.09 17.76
N GLY A 63 14.17 -2.89 17.65
CA GLY A 63 15.48 -2.58 18.25
C GLY A 63 16.11 -1.28 17.73
N ASN A 64 15.72 -0.83 16.53
CA ASN A 64 16.23 0.41 15.94
C ASN A 64 15.46 1.65 16.43
N LEU A 65 14.38 1.50 17.21
CA LEU A 65 13.65 2.62 17.77
C LEU A 65 14.37 3.24 18.97
N THR A 66 15.30 2.53 19.60
CA THR A 66 16.04 2.98 20.80
C THR A 66 17.53 3.16 20.50
N PRO A 67 18.23 4.14 21.11
CA PRO A 67 19.68 4.28 20.95
C PRO A 67 20.42 2.96 21.24
N LEU A 68 21.28 2.54 20.31
CA LEU A 68 22.05 1.29 20.40
C LEU A 68 23.23 1.38 21.38
N ASP A 69 23.71 2.58 21.65
CA ASP A 69 24.81 2.86 22.55
C ASP A 69 24.33 3.29 23.94
N ALA A 70 25.19 3.07 24.94
CA ALA A 70 24.91 3.46 26.31
C ALA A 70 24.83 4.98 26.46
N ALA A 71 24.03 5.45 27.42
CA ALA A 71 24.01 6.85 27.79
C ALA A 71 25.39 7.31 28.25
N ASP A 72 25.90 8.39 27.64
CA ASP A 72 27.23 8.94 27.88
C ASP A 72 27.21 10.21 28.77
N GLY A 73 26.02 10.59 29.25
CA GLY A 73 25.80 11.79 30.07
C GLY A 73 25.86 13.12 29.30
N THR A 74 26.02 13.09 27.98
CA THR A 74 26.09 14.30 27.16
C THR A 74 24.71 14.82 26.78
N ALA A 75 24.62 16.15 26.55
CA ALA A 75 23.40 16.75 26.00
C ALA A 75 23.08 16.24 24.59
N LEU A 76 24.10 15.85 23.81
CA LEU A 76 23.93 15.29 22.48
C LEU A 76 23.18 13.96 22.53
N PHE A 77 23.55 13.06 23.45
CA PHE A 77 22.83 11.81 23.69
C PHE A 77 21.37 12.05 24.06
N THR A 78 21.12 12.97 25.01
CA THR A 78 19.76 13.28 25.46
C THR A 78 18.89 13.83 24.33
N ASN A 79 19.43 14.74 23.51
CA ASN A 79 18.69 15.34 22.39
C ASN A 79 18.29 14.31 21.33
N ARG A 80 19.18 13.38 20.97
CA ARG A 80 18.84 12.33 20.00
C ARG A 80 17.87 11.29 20.58
N ALA A 81 17.98 10.95 21.86
CA ALA A 81 17.03 10.07 22.53
C ALA A 81 15.62 10.68 22.56
N LEU A 82 15.52 11.99 22.80
CA LEU A 82 14.25 12.72 22.72
C LEU A 82 13.67 12.74 21.30
N ALA A 83 14.51 12.94 20.28
CA ALA A 83 14.07 12.88 18.89
C ALA A 83 13.56 11.48 18.50
N ALA A 84 14.23 10.43 18.95
CA ALA A 84 13.78 9.05 18.77
C ALA A 84 12.44 8.80 19.50
N GLN A 85 12.30 9.29 20.73
CA GLN A 85 11.06 9.19 21.51
C GLN A 85 9.89 9.90 20.83
N ALA A 86 10.09 11.07 20.22
CA ALA A 86 9.04 11.76 19.48
C ALA A 86 8.51 10.91 18.30
N LYS A 87 9.40 10.23 17.59
CA LYS A 87 9.02 9.29 16.52
C LYS A 87 8.30 8.06 17.05
N GLN A 88 8.75 7.49 18.17
CA GLN A 88 8.05 6.39 18.85
C GLN A 88 6.63 6.81 19.30
N LEU A 89 6.46 8.02 19.82
CA LEU A 89 5.16 8.52 20.26
C LEU A 89 4.20 8.66 19.08
N ASN A 90 4.66 9.19 17.95
CA ASN A 90 3.86 9.23 16.71
C ASN A 90 3.43 7.82 16.28
N LEU A 91 4.34 6.85 16.33
CA LEU A 91 4.04 5.46 16.01
C LEU A 91 2.99 4.86 16.96
N GLN A 92 3.11 5.13 18.27
CA GLN A 92 2.14 4.70 19.27
C GLN A 92 0.76 5.33 19.01
N ILE A 93 0.69 6.64 18.77
CA ILE A 93 -0.58 7.34 18.46
C ILE A 93 -1.23 6.77 17.20
N LEU A 94 -0.43 6.38 16.20
CA LEU A 94 -0.95 5.79 14.96
C LEU A 94 -1.50 4.38 15.15
N LEU A 95 -0.87 3.56 15.98
CA LEU A 95 -1.14 2.10 16.04
C LEU A 95 -1.94 1.67 17.28
N GLN A 96 -1.79 2.36 18.42
CA GLN A 96 -2.37 1.92 19.69
C GLN A 96 -3.90 1.91 19.66
N GLY A 97 -4.49 0.83 20.17
CA GLY A 97 -5.94 0.66 20.23
C GLY A 97 -6.62 0.41 18.89
N ARG A 98 -5.84 0.12 17.82
CA ARG A 98 -6.38 -0.16 16.48
C ARG A 98 -6.05 -1.59 16.06
N GLU A 99 -7.06 -2.32 15.61
CA GLU A 99 -6.87 -3.64 14.99
C GLU A 99 -6.40 -3.53 13.54
N THR A 100 -6.83 -2.47 12.85
CA THR A 100 -6.44 -2.19 11.47
C THR A 100 -6.12 -0.73 11.28
N LEU A 101 -5.30 -0.45 10.26
CA LEU A 101 -4.87 0.89 9.91
C LEU A 101 -5.20 1.16 8.44
N ALA A 102 -5.82 2.31 8.16
CA ALA A 102 -6.23 2.73 6.82
C ALA A 102 -5.02 3.14 5.95
N THR A 103 -4.20 2.17 5.57
CA THR A 103 -2.95 2.34 4.81
C THR A 103 -3.16 2.86 3.39
N GLY A 104 -4.40 2.86 2.89
CA GLY A 104 -4.79 3.51 1.65
C GLY A 104 -4.71 5.04 1.72
N LYS A 105 -4.70 5.62 2.94
CA LYS A 105 -4.58 7.07 3.13
C LYS A 105 -3.11 7.53 3.08
N PRO A 106 -2.77 8.50 2.21
CA PRO A 106 -1.40 9.03 2.12
C PRO A 106 -0.83 9.55 3.44
N SER A 107 -1.64 10.24 4.24
CA SER A 107 -1.21 10.79 5.54
C SER A 107 -0.77 9.71 6.53
N ILE A 108 -1.44 8.56 6.54
CA ILE A 108 -1.07 7.41 7.37
C ILE A 108 0.29 6.85 6.94
N ARG A 109 0.51 6.71 5.63
CA ARG A 109 1.79 6.23 5.09
C ARG A 109 2.93 7.19 5.39
N THR A 110 2.71 8.49 5.23
CA THR A 110 3.69 9.52 5.60
C THR A 110 4.02 9.46 7.09
N GLY A 111 3.02 9.26 7.96
CA GLY A 111 3.25 9.10 9.39
C GLY A 111 4.09 7.87 9.75
N LEU A 112 3.80 6.71 9.14
CA LEU A 112 4.60 5.50 9.30
C LEU A 112 6.02 5.69 8.75
N GLN A 113 6.16 6.29 7.58
CA GLN A 113 7.48 6.56 6.98
C GLN A 113 8.31 7.48 7.87
N ASP A 114 7.73 8.59 8.36
CA ASP A 114 8.44 9.50 9.24
C ASP A 114 8.90 8.79 10.53
N ALA A 115 8.01 8.03 11.18
CA ALA A 115 8.34 7.34 12.42
C ALA A 115 9.41 6.26 12.26
N LEU A 116 9.53 5.66 11.07
CA LEU A 116 10.38 4.49 10.81
C LEU A 116 11.62 4.78 9.95
N THR A 117 11.88 6.04 9.61
CA THR A 117 13.07 6.45 8.86
C THR A 117 13.86 7.52 9.61
N ASN A 118 15.16 7.56 9.33
CA ASN A 118 16.08 8.57 9.87
C ASN A 118 15.99 8.71 11.40
N LEU A 119 15.96 7.59 12.12
CA LEU A 119 16.04 7.59 13.58
C LEU A 119 17.48 7.80 14.01
N PRO A 120 17.77 8.76 14.90
CA PRO A 120 19.14 9.04 15.37
C PRO A 120 19.55 8.08 16.50
N THR A 121 19.37 6.79 16.27
CA THR A 121 19.51 5.71 17.26
C THR A 121 20.68 4.77 16.96
N GLY A 122 21.32 4.90 15.79
CA GLY A 122 22.55 4.18 15.50
C GLY A 122 23.72 4.64 16.38
N SER A 123 24.82 3.88 16.35
CA SER A 123 26.05 4.22 17.09
C SER A 123 26.46 5.66 16.85
N GLY A 124 26.69 6.44 17.90
CA GLY A 124 27.06 7.86 17.78
C GLY A 124 25.95 8.77 17.24
N GLY A 125 24.71 8.28 17.16
CA GLY A 125 23.55 9.01 16.61
C GLY A 125 23.38 8.87 15.10
N ALA A 126 24.05 7.89 14.48
CA ALA A 126 23.87 7.59 13.07
C ALA A 126 22.39 7.36 12.72
N LEU A 127 21.93 7.96 11.62
CA LEU A 127 20.55 7.84 11.17
C LEU A 127 20.31 6.44 10.61
N ILE A 128 19.37 5.72 11.21
CA ILE A 128 19.00 4.36 10.79
C ILE A 128 17.49 4.25 10.51
N SER A 129 17.11 3.21 9.77
CA SER A 129 15.71 2.87 9.50
C SER A 129 15.22 1.84 10.51
N ALA A 130 13.99 2.00 11.00
CA ALA A 130 13.29 1.02 11.83
C ALA A 130 12.35 0.13 11.01
N GLY A 131 12.70 -0.14 9.74
CA GLY A 131 11.99 -1.12 8.91
C GLY A 131 10.97 -0.53 7.93
N TRP A 132 11.04 0.76 7.58
CA TRP A 132 10.08 1.37 6.65
C TRP A 132 9.92 0.59 5.33
N THR A 133 11.00 0.06 4.75
CA THR A 133 10.92 -0.72 3.50
C THR A 133 10.11 -2.01 3.68
N ALA A 134 10.26 -2.70 4.83
CA ALA A 134 9.49 -3.89 5.15
C ALA A 134 8.02 -3.54 5.40
N VAL A 135 7.75 -2.50 6.19
CA VAL A 135 6.38 -2.00 6.42
C VAL A 135 5.72 -1.59 5.12
N LYS A 136 6.41 -0.86 4.24
CA LYS A 136 5.93 -0.50 2.90
C LYS A 136 5.50 -1.73 2.10
N THR A 137 6.31 -2.79 2.17
CA THR A 137 6.03 -4.05 1.49
C THR A 137 4.82 -4.77 2.07
N ALA A 138 4.61 -4.68 3.38
CA ALA A 138 3.49 -5.30 4.08
C ALA A 138 2.14 -4.59 3.85
N ILE A 139 2.16 -3.30 3.51
CA ILE A 139 0.95 -2.48 3.29
C ILE A 139 0.57 -2.31 1.81
N GLN A 140 1.18 -3.09 0.91
CA GLN A 140 0.88 -3.10 -0.53
C GLN A 140 0.50 -4.51 -1.00
N ARG A 141 -0.18 -4.60 -2.14
CA ARG A 141 -0.54 -5.85 -2.81
C ARG A 141 -0.48 -5.72 -4.32
N ASP A 142 -0.54 -6.86 -5.01
CA ASP A 142 -0.78 -6.88 -6.45
C ASP A 142 -2.24 -6.48 -6.77
N ALA A 143 -2.39 -5.71 -7.84
CA ALA A 143 -3.67 -5.28 -8.37
C ALA A 143 -4.23 -6.28 -9.38
N THR A 144 -5.55 -6.33 -9.49
CA THR A 144 -6.24 -6.96 -10.63
C THR A 144 -6.14 -6.07 -11.88
N ASN A 145 -6.49 -6.61 -13.06
CA ASN A 145 -6.57 -5.80 -14.29
C ASN A 145 -7.53 -4.62 -14.13
N ALA A 146 -8.72 -4.85 -13.57
CA ALA A 146 -9.70 -3.78 -13.34
C ALA A 146 -9.13 -2.68 -12.42
N GLU A 147 -8.53 -3.05 -11.29
CA GLU A 147 -7.92 -2.09 -10.36
C GLU A 147 -6.78 -1.30 -11.02
N LYS A 148 -5.92 -1.95 -11.80
CA LYS A 148 -4.84 -1.31 -12.56
C LYS A 148 -5.35 -0.31 -13.59
N ILE A 149 -6.42 -0.67 -14.31
CA ILE A 149 -7.01 0.19 -15.36
C ILE A 149 -7.68 1.42 -14.75
N LEU A 150 -8.31 1.26 -13.59
CA LEU A 150 -9.08 2.33 -12.93
C LEU A 150 -8.24 3.24 -12.04
N THR A 151 -6.99 2.87 -11.74
CA THR A 151 -6.06 3.70 -10.97
C THR A 151 -5.14 4.51 -11.90
N SER A 152 -4.55 5.55 -11.33
CA SER A 152 -3.42 6.27 -11.93
C SER A 152 -2.15 6.09 -11.10
N GLY A 153 -0.98 6.18 -11.73
CA GLY A 153 0.33 6.06 -11.08
C GLY A 153 1.23 4.98 -11.67
N ALA A 154 2.46 4.89 -11.16
CA ALA A 154 3.47 3.97 -11.69
C ALA A 154 3.20 2.51 -11.33
N GLY A 155 2.54 2.24 -10.20
CA GLY A 155 2.22 0.88 -9.73
C GLY A 155 3.44 0.01 -9.49
N THR A 156 4.56 0.59 -9.04
CA THR A 156 5.78 -0.17 -8.71
C THR A 156 5.86 -0.42 -7.22
N SER A 157 6.67 -1.39 -6.78
CA SER A 157 6.89 -1.62 -5.34
C SER A 157 7.48 -0.40 -4.61
N ALA A 158 8.20 0.47 -5.32
CA ALA A 158 8.76 1.70 -4.76
C ALA A 158 7.72 2.83 -4.68
N SER A 159 6.83 2.89 -5.68
CA SER A 159 5.74 3.86 -5.81
C SER A 159 4.42 3.16 -6.18
N PRO A 160 3.75 2.52 -5.20
CA PRO A 160 2.46 1.88 -5.41
C PRO A 160 1.37 2.92 -5.67
N SER A 161 0.40 2.53 -6.50
CA SER A 161 -0.73 3.40 -6.84
C SER A 161 -1.83 3.37 -5.77
N THR A 162 -2.65 4.42 -5.73
CA THR A 162 -3.77 4.52 -4.79
C THR A 162 -5.04 4.05 -5.47
N LEU A 163 -5.70 3.04 -4.89
CA LEU A 163 -6.92 2.46 -5.47
C LEU A 163 -8.05 3.49 -5.57
N VAL A 164 -8.73 3.46 -6.72
CA VAL A 164 -10.00 4.17 -6.98
C VAL A 164 -11.19 3.20 -6.95
N PHE A 165 -10.91 1.93 -7.18
CA PHE A 165 -11.85 0.81 -7.10
C PHE A 165 -11.17 -0.33 -6.35
N GLU A 166 -11.90 -1.00 -5.47
CA GLU A 166 -11.49 -2.24 -4.83
C GLU A 166 -12.69 -3.18 -4.77
N GLY A 167 -12.54 -4.40 -5.26
CA GLY A 167 -13.61 -5.39 -5.30
C GLY A 167 -13.53 -6.28 -6.53
N LYS A 168 -14.56 -7.12 -6.70
CA LYS A 168 -14.71 -7.97 -7.87
C LYS A 168 -15.64 -7.33 -8.88
N VAL A 169 -15.27 -7.38 -10.15
CA VAL A 169 -16.19 -7.12 -11.28
C VAL A 169 -17.07 -8.35 -11.44
N THR A 170 -18.38 -8.17 -11.32
CA THR A 170 -19.39 -9.23 -11.51
C THR A 170 -19.66 -9.50 -12.98
N SER A 171 -20.31 -10.62 -13.32
CA SER A 171 -20.78 -10.89 -14.69
C SER A 171 -21.78 -9.83 -15.15
N ASP A 172 -22.65 -9.36 -14.26
CA ASP A 172 -23.65 -8.34 -14.57
C ASP A 172 -22.97 -7.00 -14.92
N GLU A 173 -21.95 -6.60 -14.17
CA GLU A 173 -21.13 -5.44 -14.52
C GLU A 173 -20.33 -5.67 -15.80
N ALA A 174 -19.82 -6.88 -16.03
CA ALA A 174 -19.06 -7.24 -17.22
C ALA A 174 -19.91 -7.17 -18.50
N SER A 175 -21.22 -7.45 -18.40
CA SER A 175 -22.16 -7.27 -19.51
C SER A 175 -22.22 -5.82 -20.03
N LEU A 176 -21.87 -4.85 -19.18
CA LEU A 176 -21.78 -3.42 -19.52
C LEU A 176 -20.43 -3.05 -20.15
N LEU A 177 -19.46 -3.96 -20.26
CA LEU A 177 -18.09 -3.68 -20.71
C LEU A 177 -17.79 -4.16 -22.15
N ARG A 178 -18.69 -4.90 -22.77
CA ARG A 178 -18.56 -5.38 -24.16
C ARG A 178 -19.09 -4.38 -25.19
#